data_AF-A0A925RMD8-F1
#
_entry.id   AF-A0A925RMD8-F1
#
_cell.length_a   1.000
_cell.length_b   1.000
_cell.length_c   1.000
_cell.angle_alpha   90.00
_cell.angle_beta   90.00
_cell.angle_gamma   90.00
#
_symmetry.space_group_name_H-M   'P 1'
#
loop_
_entity.id
_entity.type
_entity.pdbx_description
1 polymer ?
#
loop_
_entity_poly.entity_id
_entity_poly.type
_entity_poly.pdbx_seq_one_letter_code
_entity_poly.pdbx_strand_id
1 'polypeptide(L)'
;MTGGSRTLAVLLATILTTSPALAQRKAPSDKDKQLAGELVKRAIAKSKAGDHDAAIAIYQRAYATVASSALLSNIGAEYQLVGKPKEALRYFCMYLEKDPVGANASYATTQAKVLQSQLSNRTVDDAELCVQAKPEPRTPLDTPLPRDEPQTG
;
A
#
# COMPACT_ATOMS: atom_id res chain seq x y z
N MET A 1 -39.74 37.52 55.78
CA MET A 1 -40.60 37.37 54.58
C MET A 1 -39.69 37.37 53.37
N THR A 2 -39.88 36.38 52.52
CA THR A 2 -39.05 35.87 51.43
C THR A 2 -39.07 36.75 50.18
N GLY A 3 -37.97 36.76 49.42
CA GLY A 3 -37.91 37.27 48.04
C GLY A 3 -36.49 37.67 47.64
N GLY A 4 -35.90 37.26 46.52
CA GLY A 4 -36.25 36.31 45.48
C GLY A 4 -34.95 35.97 44.74
N SER A 5 -34.70 34.69 44.47
CA SER A 5 -33.50 34.26 43.76
C SER A 5 -33.73 34.35 42.25
N ARG A 6 -32.82 35.08 41.60
CA ARG A 6 -32.80 35.39 40.18
C ARG A 6 -32.51 34.14 39.35
N THR A 7 -33.35 33.94 38.34
CA THR A 7 -33.19 33.04 37.21
C THR A 7 -31.81 33.18 36.55
N LEU A 8 -31.10 32.05 36.39
CA LEU A 8 -30.12 31.89 35.32
C LEU A 8 -30.05 30.41 34.92
N ALA A 9 -30.95 30.00 34.02
CA ALA A 9 -30.84 28.71 33.33
C ALA A 9 -30.05 28.95 32.04
N VAL A 10 -28.73 28.76 32.11
CA VAL A 10 -27.86 28.73 30.93
C VAL A 10 -27.99 27.35 30.32
N LEU A 11 -28.74 27.26 29.22
CA LEU A 11 -28.78 26.09 28.35
C LEU A 11 -27.39 25.91 27.71
N LEU A 12 -26.61 24.95 28.22
CA LEU A 12 -25.39 24.49 27.57
C LEU A 12 -25.76 23.79 26.25
N ALA A 13 -25.52 24.47 25.13
CA ALA A 13 -25.51 23.87 23.80
C ALA A 13 -24.32 22.90 23.71
N THR A 14 -24.61 21.61 23.71
CA THR A 14 -23.63 20.54 23.45
C THR A 14 -23.36 20.49 21.96
N ILE A 15 -22.20 21.00 21.55
CA ILE A 15 -21.69 20.86 20.18
C ILE A 15 -21.24 19.40 20.02
N LEU A 16 -22.01 18.59 19.28
CA LEU A 16 -21.57 17.27 18.85
C LEU A 16 -20.42 17.44 17.84
N THR A 17 -19.19 17.28 18.30
CA THR A 17 -18.05 17.07 17.42
C THR A 17 -18.09 15.64 16.90
N THR A 18 -18.65 15.45 15.70
CA THR A 18 -18.50 14.18 14.96
C THR A 18 -17.06 14.10 14.44
N SER A 19 -16.14 13.61 15.25
CA SER A 19 -14.79 13.28 14.78
C SER A 19 -14.88 12.10 13.80
N PRO A 20 -14.28 12.19 12.60
CA PRO A 20 -14.15 11.02 11.74
C PRO A 20 -13.20 10.06 12.45
N ALA A 21 -13.71 8.89 12.84
CA ALA A 21 -12.89 7.82 13.37
C ALA A 21 -11.95 7.34 12.25
N LEU A 22 -10.74 7.93 12.19
CA LEU A 22 -9.60 7.23 11.61
C LEU A 22 -9.49 5.93 12.40
N ALA A 23 -9.95 4.83 11.80
CA ALA A 23 -9.90 3.51 12.39
C ALA A 23 -8.47 3.28 12.93
N GLN A 24 -8.30 3.40 14.25
CA GLN A 24 -7.06 3.03 14.91
C GLN A 24 -6.89 1.55 14.61
N ARG A 25 -5.99 1.23 13.67
CA ARG A 25 -5.62 -0.17 13.42
C ARG A 25 -5.02 -0.68 14.72
N LYS A 26 -5.81 -1.46 15.46
CA LYS A 26 -5.38 -2.13 16.67
C LYS A 26 -4.11 -2.92 16.35
N ALA A 27 -3.13 -2.88 17.26
CA ALA A 27 -1.94 -3.70 17.13
C ALA A 27 -2.33 -5.18 16.96
N PRO A 28 -1.64 -5.96 16.11
CA PRO A 28 -1.96 -7.36 15.90
C PRO A 28 -1.89 -8.17 17.20
N SER A 29 -2.90 -9.02 17.41
CA SER A 29 -2.90 -9.95 18.55
C SER A 29 -1.87 -11.08 18.34
N ASP A 30 -1.56 -11.83 19.39
CA ASP A 30 -0.66 -12.98 19.26
C ASP A 30 -1.23 -14.07 18.36
N LYS A 31 -2.57 -14.21 18.32
CA LYS A 31 -3.25 -15.09 17.35
C LYS A 31 -3.04 -14.62 15.91
N ASP A 32 -3.07 -13.31 15.66
CA ASP A 32 -2.80 -12.76 14.33
C ASP A 32 -1.35 -13.00 13.91
N LYS A 33 -0.40 -12.81 14.83
CA LYS A 33 1.03 -13.11 14.58
C LYS A 33 1.25 -14.59 14.28
N GLN A 34 0.62 -15.49 15.03
CA GLN A 34 0.68 -16.93 14.79
C GLN A 34 0.10 -17.28 13.41
N LEU A 35 -1.08 -16.76 13.08
CA LEU A 35 -1.72 -16.97 11.78
C LEU A 35 -0.85 -16.47 10.62
N ALA A 36 -0.30 -15.25 10.74
CA ALA A 36 0.60 -14.70 9.74
C ALA A 36 1.86 -15.56 9.58
N GLY A 37 2.45 -16.06 10.68
CA GLY A 37 3.58 -16.99 10.65
C GLY A 37 3.26 -18.29 9.90
N GLU A 38 2.09 -18.88 10.13
CA GLU A 38 1.65 -20.08 9.40
C GLU A 38 1.39 -19.82 7.92
N LEU A 39 0.81 -18.67 7.58
CA LEU A 39 0.64 -18.25 6.19
C LEU A 39 2.00 -18.10 5.49
N VAL A 40 2.98 -17.47 6.15
CA VAL A 40 4.35 -17.34 5.63
C VAL A 40 4.97 -18.70 5.35
N LYS A 41 4.89 -19.66 6.27
CA LYS A 41 5.41 -21.03 6.06
C LYS A 41 4.79 -21.67 4.81
N ARG A 42 3.47 -21.52 4.63
CA ARG A 42 2.75 -22.05 3.45
C ARG A 42 3.16 -21.35 2.15
N ALA A 43 3.31 -20.03 2.18
CA ALA A 43 3.75 -19.26 1.01
C ALA A 43 5.17 -19.69 0.59
N ILE A 44 6.09 -19.86 1.54
CA ILE A 44 7.44 -20.38 1.28
C ILE A 44 7.38 -21.78 0.64
N ALA A 45 6.51 -22.67 1.15
CA ALA A 45 6.36 -24.01 0.58
C ALA A 45 5.85 -23.95 -0.87
N LYS A 46 4.89 -23.07 -1.16
CA LYS A 46 4.38 -22.84 -2.53
C LYS A 46 5.44 -22.27 -3.47
N SER A 47 6.17 -21.26 -3.03
CA SER A 47 7.29 -20.66 -3.76
C SER A 47 8.36 -21.70 -4.11
N LYS A 48 8.77 -22.51 -3.12
CA LYS A 48 9.74 -23.61 -3.34
C LYS A 48 9.25 -24.68 -4.31
N ALA A 49 7.94 -24.87 -4.44
CA ALA A 49 7.34 -25.78 -5.40
C ALA A 49 7.17 -25.16 -6.80
N GLY A 50 7.57 -23.90 -7.00
CA GLY A 50 7.39 -23.16 -8.25
C GLY A 50 5.98 -22.57 -8.43
N ASP A 51 5.08 -22.76 -7.46
CA ASP A 51 3.71 -22.23 -7.48
C ASP A 51 3.71 -20.78 -6.93
N HIS A 52 4.36 -19.90 -7.69
CA HIS A 52 4.61 -18.51 -7.31
C HIS A 52 3.33 -17.68 -7.20
N ASP A 53 2.34 -17.89 -8.08
CA ASP A 53 1.06 -17.18 -7.98
C ASP A 53 0.30 -17.55 -6.68
N ALA A 54 0.33 -18.83 -6.26
CA ALA A 54 -0.22 -19.20 -4.95
C ALA A 54 0.59 -18.62 -3.80
N ALA A 55 1.93 -18.57 -3.92
CA ALA A 55 2.79 -17.96 -2.91
C ALA A 55 2.45 -16.46 -2.72
N ILE A 56 2.28 -15.71 -3.81
CA ILE A 56 1.84 -14.30 -3.80
C ILE A 56 0.54 -14.15 -3.03
N ALA A 57 -0.48 -14.93 -3.39
CA ALA A 57 -1.80 -14.84 -2.76
C ALA A 57 -1.73 -15.12 -1.25
N ILE A 58 -0.92 -16.10 -0.83
CA ILE A 58 -0.76 -16.44 0.60
C ILE A 58 0.04 -15.35 1.33
N TYR A 59 1.12 -14.83 0.76
CA TYR A 59 1.88 -13.72 1.36
C TYR A 59 1.03 -12.45 1.50
N GLN A 60 0.19 -12.13 0.53
CA GLN A 60 -0.74 -11.00 0.62
C GLN A 60 -1.75 -11.18 1.76
N ARG A 61 -2.25 -12.41 1.98
CA ARG A 61 -3.09 -12.71 3.15
C ARG A 61 -2.31 -12.55 4.45
N ALA A 62 -1.05 -13.02 4.51
CA ALA A 62 -0.20 -12.82 5.68
C ALA A 62 0.01 -11.31 5.98
N TYR A 63 0.22 -10.50 4.94
CA TYR A 63 0.38 -9.05 5.06
C TYR A 63 -0.90 -8.35 5.52
N ALA A 64 -2.07 -8.83 5.06
CA ALA A 64 -3.37 -8.33 5.51
C ALA A 64 -3.63 -8.67 6.99
N THR A 65 -3.11 -9.81 7.48
CA THR A 65 -3.19 -10.19 8.90
C THR A 65 -2.21 -9.40 9.76
N VAL A 66 -0.95 -9.30 9.34
CA VAL A 66 0.10 -8.53 10.00
C VAL A 66 0.88 -7.74 8.95
N ALA A 67 0.76 -6.41 8.98
CA ALA A 67 1.38 -5.51 8.02
C ALA A 67 2.91 -5.36 8.25
N SER A 68 3.66 -6.46 8.15
CA SER A 68 5.11 -6.50 8.25
C SER A 68 5.77 -6.03 6.95
N SER A 69 6.78 -5.15 7.04
CA SER A 69 7.57 -4.70 5.89
C SER A 69 8.18 -5.89 5.16
N ALA A 70 8.82 -6.84 5.86
CA ALA A 70 9.49 -8.00 5.27
C ALA A 70 8.60 -8.83 4.32
N LEU A 71 7.28 -8.83 4.51
CA LEU A 71 6.36 -9.51 3.59
C LEU A 71 6.26 -8.80 2.24
N LEU A 72 6.40 -7.47 2.20
CA LEU A 72 6.38 -6.69 0.96
C LEU A 72 7.55 -7.06 0.06
N SER A 73 8.77 -7.21 0.60
CA SER A 73 9.92 -7.66 -0.19
C SER A 73 9.74 -9.08 -0.71
N ASN A 74 9.13 -9.98 0.09
CA ASN A 74 8.85 -11.34 -0.37
C ASN A 74 7.82 -11.36 -1.49
N ILE A 75 6.74 -10.58 -1.37
CA ILE A 75 5.73 -10.45 -2.44
C ILE A 75 6.38 -9.89 -3.72
N GLY A 76 7.25 -8.87 -3.59
CA GLY A 76 8.00 -8.31 -4.72
C GLY A 76 8.86 -9.35 -5.44
N ALA A 77 9.57 -10.19 -4.68
CA ALA A 77 10.40 -11.27 -5.24
C ALA A 77 9.54 -12.30 -6.00
N GLU A 78 8.39 -12.72 -5.47
CA GLU A 78 7.51 -13.64 -6.18
C GLU A 78 6.94 -13.03 -7.47
N TYR A 79 6.54 -11.75 -7.46
CA TYR A 79 6.11 -11.06 -8.69
C TYR A 79 7.20 -11.01 -9.76
N GLN A 80 8.46 -10.86 -9.34
CA GLN A 80 9.60 -10.92 -10.25
C GLN A 80 9.75 -12.32 -10.87
N LEU A 81 9.56 -13.38 -10.09
CA LEU A 81 9.65 -14.77 -10.56
C LEU A 81 8.57 -15.13 -11.58
N VAL A 82 7.37 -14.53 -11.49
CA VAL A 82 6.29 -14.72 -12.49
C VAL A 82 6.33 -13.72 -13.64
N GLY A 83 7.43 -12.97 -13.80
CA GLY A 83 7.59 -12.04 -14.92
C GLY A 83 6.67 -10.83 -14.89
N LYS A 84 6.30 -10.35 -13.69
CA LYS A 84 5.46 -9.17 -13.46
C LYS A 84 6.29 -8.02 -12.86
N PRO A 85 7.19 -7.39 -13.67
CA PRO A 85 8.20 -6.46 -13.16
C PRO A 85 7.62 -5.16 -12.58
N LYS A 86 6.47 -4.68 -13.10
CA LYS A 86 5.82 -3.47 -12.58
C LYS A 86 5.31 -3.69 -11.16
N GLU A 87 4.67 -4.82 -10.91
CA GLU A 87 4.17 -5.24 -9.61
C GLU A 87 5.32 -5.50 -8.64
N ALA A 88 6.36 -6.20 -9.10
CA ALA A 88 7.56 -6.45 -8.31
C ALA A 88 8.18 -5.12 -7.82
N LEU A 89 8.39 -4.17 -8.73
CA LEU A 89 8.95 -2.86 -8.41
C LEU A 89 8.07 -2.13 -7.38
N ARG A 90 6.75 -2.13 -7.59
CA ARG A 90 5.81 -1.52 -6.66
C ARG A 90 5.96 -2.08 -5.25
N TYR A 91 6.06 -3.39 -5.08
CA TYR A 91 6.19 -4.00 -3.75
C TYR A 91 7.56 -3.76 -3.09
N PHE A 92 8.66 -3.77 -3.85
CA PHE A 92 9.97 -3.37 -3.31
C PHE A 92 9.98 -1.91 -2.90
N CYS A 93 9.31 -1.04 -3.66
CA CYS A 93 9.17 0.37 -3.29
C CYS A 93 8.33 0.57 -2.03
N MET A 94 7.22 -0.16 -1.88
CA MET A 94 6.43 -0.14 -0.65
C MET A 94 7.25 -0.65 0.55
N TYR A 95 8.16 -1.61 0.35
CA TYR A 95 9.10 -2.05 1.39
C TYR A 95 10.02 -0.90 1.81
N LEU A 96 10.73 -0.29 0.85
CA LEU A 96 11.71 0.77 1.09
C LEU A 96 11.08 2.03 1.69
N GLU A 97 9.83 2.34 1.36
CA GLU A 97 9.09 3.44 2.00
C GLU A 97 8.82 3.17 3.48
N LYS A 98 8.51 1.91 3.84
CA LYS A 98 8.16 1.53 5.21
C LYS A 98 9.35 1.22 6.10
N ASP A 99 10.41 0.70 5.51
CA ASP A 99 11.56 0.15 6.22
C ASP A 99 12.86 0.35 5.41
N PRO A 100 13.26 1.62 5.19
CA PRO A 100 14.37 1.98 4.30
C PRO A 100 15.74 1.46 4.75
N VAL A 101 15.87 1.06 6.02
CA VAL A 101 17.10 0.53 6.63
C VAL A 101 16.91 -0.86 7.23
N GLY A 102 15.81 -1.54 6.88
CA GLY A 102 15.49 -2.86 7.38
C GLY A 102 16.39 -3.95 6.81
N ALA A 103 16.21 -5.16 7.34
CA ALA A 103 17.05 -6.32 6.99
C ALA A 103 17.08 -6.63 5.48
N ASN A 104 16.02 -6.30 4.74
CA ASN A 104 15.91 -6.54 3.30
C ASN A 104 16.13 -5.28 2.46
N ALA A 105 16.54 -4.14 3.05
CA ALA A 105 16.69 -2.86 2.33
C ALA A 105 17.70 -2.94 1.20
N SER A 106 18.90 -3.47 1.46
CA SER A 106 19.91 -3.63 0.40
C SER A 106 19.40 -4.50 -0.74
N TYR A 107 18.78 -5.64 -0.43
CA TYR A 107 18.18 -6.53 -1.43
C TYR A 107 17.07 -5.83 -2.23
N ALA A 108 16.12 -5.18 -1.55
CA ALA A 108 15.00 -4.49 -2.18
C ALA A 108 15.48 -3.34 -3.08
N THR A 109 16.47 -2.56 -2.66
CA THR A 109 17.10 -1.51 -3.47
C THR A 109 17.73 -2.08 -4.73
N THR A 110 18.49 -3.17 -4.62
CA THR A 110 19.09 -3.82 -5.79
C THR A 110 18.04 -4.33 -6.77
N GLN A 111 16.99 -5.00 -6.29
CA GLN A 111 15.92 -5.48 -7.18
C GLN A 111 15.16 -4.31 -7.81
N ALA A 112 14.84 -3.27 -7.05
CA ALA A 112 14.16 -2.08 -7.56
C ALA A 112 14.97 -1.39 -8.68
N LYS A 113 16.30 -1.27 -8.54
CA LYS A 113 17.19 -0.74 -9.59
C LYS A 113 17.11 -1.55 -10.87
N VAL A 114 17.22 -2.88 -10.75
CA VAL A 114 17.15 -3.80 -11.90
C VAL A 114 15.81 -3.67 -12.61
N LEU A 115 14.71 -3.71 -11.86
CA LEU A 115 13.36 -3.63 -12.41
C LEU A 115 13.08 -2.28 -13.05
N GLN A 116 13.52 -1.18 -12.44
CA GLN A 116 13.30 0.16 -13.01
C GLN A 116 14.14 0.36 -14.28
N SER A 117 15.37 -0.17 -14.33
CA SER A 117 16.17 -0.20 -15.56
C SER A 117 15.49 -1.01 -16.67
N GLN A 118 14.93 -2.18 -16.35
CA GLN A 118 14.17 -3.00 -17.29
C GLN A 118 12.90 -2.29 -17.82
N LEU A 119 12.22 -1.52 -16.98
CA LEU A 119 10.96 -0.85 -17.34
C LEU A 119 11.17 0.48 -18.06
N SER A 120 12.26 1.20 -17.76
CA SER A 120 12.54 2.54 -18.28
C SER A 120 13.66 2.56 -19.34
N ASN A 121 14.32 1.43 -19.61
CA ASN A 121 15.49 1.31 -20.48
C ASN A 121 16.61 2.33 -20.14
N ARG A 122 16.74 2.73 -18.86
CA ARG A 122 17.73 3.70 -18.41
C ARG A 122 18.36 3.28 -17.08
N THR A 123 19.61 3.68 -16.85
CA THR A 123 20.24 3.54 -15.52
C THR A 123 19.58 4.48 -14.53
N VAL A 124 19.30 3.99 -13.32
CA VAL A 124 18.61 4.76 -12.26
C VAL A 124 19.53 4.86 -11.05
N ASP A 125 19.68 6.07 -10.53
CA ASP A 125 20.38 6.31 -9.26
C ASP A 125 19.46 6.09 -8.06
N ASP A 126 20.02 6.06 -6.85
CA ASP A 126 19.28 5.75 -5.63
C ASP A 126 18.21 6.81 -5.29
N ALA A 127 18.40 8.05 -5.73
CA ALA A 127 17.49 9.17 -5.43
C ALA A 127 16.22 9.14 -6.29
N GLU A 128 16.30 8.59 -7.50
CA GLU A 128 15.18 8.43 -8.43
C GLU A 128 14.41 7.10 -8.27
N LEU A 129 14.90 6.21 -7.40
CA LEU A 129 14.23 4.93 -7.13
C LEU A 129 12.82 5.16 -6.59
N CYS A 130 11.87 4.39 -7.11
CA CYS A 130 10.49 4.36 -6.64
C CYS A 130 9.63 5.60 -6.90
N VAL A 131 10.16 6.64 -7.55
CA VAL A 131 9.38 7.85 -7.93
C VAL A 131 8.24 7.50 -8.90
N GLN A 132 8.48 6.59 -9.84
CA GLN A 132 7.53 6.15 -10.88
C GLN A 132 6.56 5.05 -10.41
N ALA A 133 6.82 4.41 -9.26
CA ALA A 133 6.01 3.31 -8.75
C ALA A 133 4.76 3.80 -7.98
N LYS A 134 4.72 5.09 -7.63
CA LYS A 134 3.51 5.76 -7.17
C LYS A 134 2.54 5.78 -8.35
N PRO A 135 1.32 5.22 -8.25
CA PRO A 135 0.35 5.39 -9.32
C PRO A 135 0.16 6.88 -9.52
N GLU A 136 0.57 7.40 -10.68
CA GLU A 136 0.22 8.75 -11.06
C GLU A 136 -1.31 8.86 -10.92
N PRO A 137 -1.84 9.93 -10.30
CA PRO A 137 -3.24 10.25 -10.46
C PRO A 137 -3.51 10.21 -11.95
N ARG A 138 -4.40 9.31 -12.41
CA ARG A 138 -4.86 9.34 -13.79
C ARG A 138 -5.46 10.73 -13.98
N THR A 139 -4.70 11.66 -14.54
CA THR A 139 -5.27 12.85 -15.14
C THR A 139 -6.28 12.31 -16.14
N PRO A 140 -7.58 12.64 -16.04
CA PRO A 140 -8.50 12.36 -17.11
C PRO A 140 -7.82 12.85 -18.39
N LEU A 141 -7.63 11.98 -19.37
CA LEU A 141 -7.16 12.41 -20.67
C LEU A 141 -8.10 13.52 -21.11
N ASP A 142 -7.61 14.75 -21.16
CA ASP A 142 -8.17 15.82 -21.95
C ASP A 142 -8.18 15.31 -23.39
N THR A 143 -9.27 14.61 -23.74
CA THR A 143 -9.63 14.38 -25.12
C THR A 143 -10.59 15.52 -25.43
N PRO A 144 -10.20 16.54 -26.21
CA PRO A 144 -11.18 17.43 -26.78
C PRO A 144 -12.18 16.56 -27.55
N LEU A 145 -13.45 16.61 -27.16
CA LEU A 145 -14.53 16.01 -27.92
C LEU A 145 -14.41 16.51 -29.38
N PRO A 146 -14.46 15.63 -30.40
CA PRO A 146 -14.57 16.07 -31.77
C PRO A 146 -15.75 17.02 -31.91
N ARG A 147 -15.50 18.23 -32.42
CA ARG A 147 -16.59 19.13 -32.84
C ARG A 147 -17.26 18.48 -34.05
N ASP A 148 -18.47 17.98 -33.85
CA ASP A 148 -19.38 17.71 -34.95
C ASP A 148 -19.79 19.05 -35.58
N GLU A 149 -19.31 19.31 -36.78
CA GLU A 149 -19.79 20.34 -37.71
C GLU A 149 -19.45 19.88 -39.15
N PRO A 150 -20.21 20.29 -40.19
CA PRO A 150 -21.47 19.68 -40.60
C PRO A 150 -21.33 19.05 -42.01
N GLN A 151 -21.99 17.91 -42.27
CA GLN A 151 -22.14 17.44 -43.64
C GLN A 151 -23.46 17.97 -44.22
N THR A 152 -23.29 19.00 -45.04
CA THR A 152 -24.22 19.49 -46.08
C THR A 152 -24.87 18.35 -46.86
N GLY A 153 -26.20 18.41 -46.99
CA GLY A 153 -27.03 17.68 -47.94
C GLY A 153 -28.36 18.41 -48.12
#